data_AF-A0A6H1ZRL7-F1
#
_entry.id   AF-A0A6H1ZRL7-F1
#
_cell.length_a   1.000
_cell.length_b   1.000
_cell.length_c   1.000
_cell.angle_alpha   90.00
_cell.angle_beta   90.00
_cell.angle_gamma   90.00
#
_symmetry.space_group_name_H-M   'P 1'
#
loop_
_entity.id
_entity.type
_entity.pdbx_description
1 polymer ?
#
loop_
_entity_poly.entity_id
_entity_poly.type
_entity_poly.pdbx_seq_one_letter_code
_entity_poly.pdbx_strand_id
1 'polypeptide(L)'
;KIKELKNKKIKEIEIFVKTYREPKYFESWKGKKEKSGGILWNMGIHYIDLLCYLLGAPQKIISSKYSERLAKGEVVFKNGIGKYHIELSKELCETERKMIVDGQEIDIEGATIPLSDKGQYKNLHTEAYKQFKENPSECPTLKDTYFAMDLVEKLKNYG
;
A
#
# COMPACT_ATOMS: atom_id res chain seq x y z
N LYS A 1 8.69 13.28 7.00
CA LYS A 1 9.27 12.39 5.95
C LYS A 1 8.32 12.19 4.74
N ILE A 2 7.26 11.38 4.80
CA ILE A 2 6.39 11.13 3.60
C ILE A 2 5.71 12.40 3.08
N LYS A 3 5.13 13.24 3.96
CA LYS A 3 4.50 14.51 3.55
C LYS A 3 5.47 15.45 2.81
N GLU A 4 6.76 15.43 3.12
CA GLU A 4 7.78 16.24 2.44
C GLU A 4 8.08 15.74 1.02
N LEU A 5 7.80 14.47 0.73
CA LEU A 5 8.01 13.89 -0.60
C LEU A 5 6.96 14.38 -1.60
N LYS A 6 5.74 14.73 -1.15
CA LYS A 6 4.63 15.14 -2.01
C LYS A 6 4.97 16.31 -2.95
N ASN A 7 5.86 17.20 -2.50
CA ASN A 7 6.24 18.40 -3.24
C ASN A 7 7.59 18.24 -3.97
N LYS A 8 8.20 17.05 -3.96
CA LYS A 8 9.45 16.77 -4.66
C LYS A 8 9.19 16.16 -6.03
N LYS A 9 10.13 16.38 -6.96
CA LYS A 9 10.13 15.70 -8.25
C LYS A 9 10.67 14.28 -8.06
N ILE A 10 9.76 13.32 -7.94
CA ILE A 10 10.05 11.90 -7.80
C ILE A 10 10.01 11.26 -9.18
N LYS A 11 11.02 10.47 -9.56
CA LYS A 11 11.00 9.73 -10.84
C LYS A 11 10.39 8.36 -10.65
N GLU A 12 10.78 7.67 -9.58
CA GLU A 12 10.39 6.30 -9.30
C GLU A 12 10.16 6.05 -7.81
N ILE A 13 9.11 5.28 -7.51
CA ILE A 13 8.86 4.71 -6.18
C ILE A 13 8.68 3.20 -6.32
N GLU A 14 9.38 2.44 -5.49
CA GLU A 14 9.20 1.00 -5.37
C GLU A 14 8.69 0.67 -3.97
N ILE A 15 7.60 -0.07 -3.87
CA ILE A 15 7.10 -0.59 -2.59
C ILE A 15 7.26 -2.10 -2.58
N PHE A 16 8.01 -2.61 -1.60
CA PHE A 16 8.18 -4.03 -1.36
C PHE A 16 7.63 -4.42 0.00
N VAL A 17 6.70 -5.37 0.01
CA VAL A 17 6.02 -5.88 1.19
C VAL A 17 5.97 -7.40 1.11
N LYS A 18 6.69 -8.07 2.00
CA LYS A 18 6.62 -9.51 2.18
C LYS A 18 6.40 -9.82 3.65
N THR A 19 5.40 -10.64 3.94
CA THR A 19 5.09 -10.94 5.33
C THR A 19 4.57 -12.37 5.47
N TYR A 20 5.04 -13.06 6.50
CA TYR A 20 4.55 -14.38 6.87
C TYR A 20 3.12 -14.28 7.44
N ARG A 21 2.29 -15.27 7.11
CA ARG A 21 0.99 -15.48 7.74
C ARG A 21 0.82 -16.94 8.10
N GLU A 22 0.35 -17.17 9.31
CA GLU A 22 -0.02 -18.50 9.79
C GLU A 22 -1.16 -19.10 8.95
N PRO A 23 -1.30 -20.44 8.90
CA PRO A 23 -2.39 -21.12 8.18
C PRO A 23 -3.79 -20.57 8.49
N LYS A 24 -4.07 -20.25 9.75
CA LYS A 24 -5.36 -19.66 10.19
C LYS A 24 -5.73 -18.37 9.47
N TYR A 25 -4.76 -17.57 9.01
CA TYR A 25 -5.03 -16.39 8.20
C TYR A 25 -5.75 -16.77 6.91
N PHE A 26 -5.28 -17.82 6.23
CA PHE A 26 -5.82 -18.28 4.95
C PHE A 26 -7.18 -18.97 5.10
N GLU A 27 -7.43 -19.60 6.25
CA GLU A 27 -8.73 -20.21 6.59
C GLU A 27 -9.79 -19.15 6.99
N SER A 28 -9.33 -18.01 7.52
CA SER A 28 -10.19 -16.89 7.93
C SER A 28 -10.81 -16.15 6.74
N TRP A 29 -11.66 -15.16 7.02
CA TRP A 29 -12.22 -14.28 5.99
C TRP A 29 -11.15 -13.52 5.19
N LYS A 30 -9.96 -13.30 5.77
CA LYS A 30 -8.85 -12.57 5.11
C LYS A 30 -8.27 -13.34 3.92
N GLY A 31 -8.25 -14.67 4.00
CA GLY A 31 -7.79 -15.54 2.92
C GLY A 31 -8.81 -15.82 1.83
N LYS A 32 -10.11 -15.58 2.10
CA LYS A 32 -11.21 -15.85 1.16
C LYS A 32 -11.47 -14.63 0.29
N LYS A 33 -11.14 -14.69 -1.00
CA LYS A 33 -11.23 -13.57 -1.95
C LYS A 33 -12.61 -12.94 -1.99
N GLU A 34 -13.67 -13.74 -1.85
CA GLU A 34 -15.06 -13.31 -1.87
C GLU A 34 -15.41 -12.42 -0.66
N LYS A 35 -14.65 -12.52 0.43
CA LYS A 35 -14.83 -11.71 1.65
C LYS A 35 -13.82 -10.58 1.78
N SER A 36 -12.57 -10.82 1.37
CA SER A 36 -11.48 -9.85 1.56
C SER A 36 -11.21 -8.98 0.33
N GLY A 37 -11.77 -9.32 -0.84
CA GLY A 37 -11.38 -8.75 -2.13
C GLY A 37 -10.03 -9.26 -2.65
N GLY A 38 -9.31 -10.07 -1.86
CA GLY A 38 -7.96 -10.57 -2.16
C GLY A 38 -6.84 -9.65 -1.70
N ILE A 39 -5.59 -10.03 -2.02
CA ILE A 39 -4.39 -9.42 -1.42
C ILE A 39 -4.24 -7.91 -1.69
N LEU A 40 -4.61 -7.44 -2.87
CA LEU A 40 -4.55 -6.01 -3.20
C LEU A 40 -5.56 -5.18 -2.38
N TRP A 41 -6.75 -5.70 -2.10
CA TRP A 41 -7.75 -5.00 -1.31
C TRP A 41 -7.45 -5.04 0.18
N ASN A 42 -7.17 -6.23 0.70
CA ASN A 42 -7.04 -6.43 2.14
C ASN A 42 -5.68 -5.99 2.71
N MET A 43 -4.64 -5.92 1.88
CA MET A 43 -3.29 -5.56 2.31
C MET A 43 -2.64 -4.51 1.41
N GLY A 44 -2.86 -4.60 0.10
CA GLY A 44 -2.24 -3.72 -0.88
C GLY A 44 -2.77 -2.29 -0.92
N ILE A 45 -4.02 -2.06 -0.49
CA ILE A 45 -4.73 -0.81 -0.79
C ILE A 45 -4.02 0.41 -0.23
N HIS A 46 -3.46 0.32 0.98
CA HIS A 46 -2.69 1.41 1.58
C HIS A 46 -1.45 1.78 0.77
N TYR A 47 -0.79 0.81 0.17
CA TYR A 47 0.41 1.02 -0.64
C TYR A 47 0.07 1.58 -2.02
N ILE A 48 -1.01 1.11 -2.63
CA ILE A 48 -1.51 1.66 -3.89
C ILE A 48 -1.99 3.10 -3.70
N ASP A 49 -2.71 3.37 -2.61
CA ASP A 49 -3.12 4.73 -2.23
C ASP A 49 -1.92 5.64 -1.98
N LEU A 50 -0.87 5.14 -1.31
CA LEU A 50 0.38 5.88 -1.11
C LEU A 50 1.07 6.24 -2.44
N LEU A 51 1.07 5.33 -3.43
CA LEU A 51 1.58 5.63 -4.77
C LEU A 51 0.73 6.72 -5.45
N CYS A 52 -0.61 6.63 -5.38
CA CYS A 52 -1.48 7.67 -5.90
C CYS A 52 -1.26 9.03 -5.21
N TYR A 53 -1.04 9.03 -3.90
CA TYR A 53 -0.79 10.24 -3.12
C TYR A 53 0.53 10.93 -3.51
N LEU A 54 1.60 10.17 -3.73
CA LEU A 54 2.93 10.69 -4.05
C LEU A 54 3.13 10.98 -5.54
N LEU A 55 2.63 10.10 -6.41
CA LEU A 55 2.87 10.16 -7.85
C LEU A 55 1.68 10.72 -8.66
N GLY A 56 0.54 10.95 -8.00
CA GLY A 56 -0.67 11.50 -8.62
C GLY A 56 -1.52 10.43 -9.31
N ALA A 57 -2.37 10.86 -10.24
CA ALA A 57 -3.32 9.96 -10.91
C ALA A 57 -2.59 8.89 -11.78
N PRO A 58 -3.02 7.62 -11.74
CA PRO A 58 -2.49 6.58 -12.62
C PRO A 58 -2.82 6.88 -14.09
N GLN A 59 -1.91 6.55 -14.99
CA GLN A 59 -2.02 6.82 -16.43
C GLN A 59 -1.99 5.53 -17.25
N LYS A 60 -1.07 4.61 -16.93
CA LYS A 60 -0.89 3.36 -17.69
C LYS A 60 -0.34 2.25 -16.81
N ILE A 61 -0.95 1.07 -16.88
CA ILE A 61 -0.39 -0.15 -16.27
C ILE A 61 0.61 -0.75 -17.25
N ILE A 62 1.88 -0.86 -16.84
CA ILE A 62 2.96 -1.46 -17.62
C ILE A 62 2.96 -2.98 -17.45
N SER A 63 2.77 -3.43 -16.21
CA SER A 63 2.64 -4.85 -15.89
C SER A 63 1.82 -5.03 -14.62
N SER A 64 1.13 -6.16 -14.52
CA SER A 64 0.52 -6.63 -13.29
C SER A 64 0.47 -8.14 -13.29
N LYS A 65 0.98 -8.75 -12.23
CA LYS A 65 0.81 -10.16 -11.89
C LYS A 65 0.03 -10.22 -10.58
N TYR A 66 -1.11 -10.88 -10.63
CA TYR A 66 -2.02 -11.00 -9.49
C TYR A 66 -2.40 -12.46 -9.24
N SER A 67 -2.28 -12.89 -7.99
CA SER A 67 -2.73 -14.19 -7.49
C SER A 67 -3.21 -14.05 -6.04
N GLU A 68 -3.65 -15.14 -5.43
CA GLU A 68 -4.14 -15.14 -4.04
C GLU A 68 -3.13 -14.62 -3.02
N ARG A 69 -1.83 -14.81 -3.28
CA ARG A 69 -0.75 -14.51 -2.32
C ARG A 69 0.32 -13.57 -2.86
N LEU A 70 0.21 -13.13 -4.11
CA LEU A 70 1.18 -12.26 -4.74
C LEU A 70 0.45 -11.23 -5.59
N ALA A 71 0.77 -9.97 -5.38
CA ALA A 71 0.46 -8.91 -6.33
C ALA A 71 1.74 -8.12 -6.59
N LYS A 72 2.18 -8.08 -7.83
CA LYS A 72 3.30 -7.24 -8.23
C LYS A 72 3.12 -6.63 -9.60
N GLY A 73 3.68 -5.46 -9.83
CA GLY A 73 3.50 -4.77 -11.09
C GLY A 73 4.12 -3.39 -11.11
N GLU A 74 3.91 -2.71 -12.23
CA GLU A 74 4.48 -1.40 -12.52
C GLU A 74 3.42 -0.53 -13.22
N VAL A 75 3.31 0.71 -12.77
CA VAL A 75 2.30 1.67 -13.23
C VAL A 75 2.95 3.02 -13.46
N VAL A 76 2.66 3.64 -14.61
CA VAL A 76 2.96 5.04 -14.88
C VAL A 76 1.88 5.89 -14.24
N PHE A 77 2.28 6.85 -13.42
CA PHE A 77 1.44 7.87 -12.83
C PHE A 77 1.76 9.24 -13.42
N LYS A 78 0.97 10.25 -13.08
CA LYS A 78 1.13 11.63 -13.58
C LYS A 78 2.55 12.17 -13.36
N ASN A 79 3.17 11.89 -12.21
CA ASN A 79 4.43 12.50 -11.80
C ASN A 79 5.62 11.54 -11.79
N GLY A 80 5.43 10.24 -12.08
CA GLY A 80 6.51 9.25 -12.04
C GLY A 80 6.03 7.81 -12.20
N ILE A 81 6.91 6.86 -11.95
CA ILE A 81 6.64 5.42 -12.06
C ILE A 81 6.52 4.82 -10.66
N GLY A 82 5.51 4.00 -10.44
CA GLY A 82 5.33 3.26 -9.20
C GLY A 82 5.41 1.76 -9.45
N LYS A 83 6.28 1.08 -8.70
CA LYS A 83 6.39 -0.38 -8.64
C LYS A 83 5.86 -0.88 -7.31
N TYR A 84 5.18 -2.01 -7.34
CA TYR A 84 4.69 -2.66 -6.12
C TYR A 84 5.00 -4.15 -6.15
N HIS A 85 5.35 -4.70 -5.00
CA HIS A 85 5.46 -6.13 -4.74
C HIS A 85 4.86 -6.41 -3.37
N ILE A 86 3.78 -7.17 -3.34
CA ILE A 86 3.01 -7.48 -2.13
C ILE A 86 2.85 -9.00 -2.06
N GLU A 87 3.42 -9.61 -1.03
CA GLU A 87 3.53 -11.07 -0.93
C GLU A 87 3.17 -11.59 0.47
N LEU A 88 2.38 -12.67 0.47
CA LEU A 88 2.07 -13.46 1.67
C LEU A 88 2.83 -14.78 1.65
N SER A 89 3.80 -14.91 2.55
CA SER A 89 4.54 -16.16 2.75
C SER A 89 3.76 -17.13 3.62
N LYS A 90 3.77 -18.42 3.24
CA LYS A 90 3.31 -19.55 4.08
C LYS A 90 4.43 -20.12 4.94
N GLU A 91 5.67 -19.80 4.62
CA GLU A 91 6.85 -20.21 5.37
C GLU A 91 7.29 -19.05 6.24
N LEU A 92 7.77 -19.37 7.44
CA LEU A 92 8.25 -18.36 8.38
C LEU A 92 9.36 -17.55 7.72
N CYS A 93 9.16 -16.23 7.66
CA CYS A 93 10.14 -15.29 7.13
C CYS A 93 10.07 -14.00 7.96
N GLU A 94 11.15 -13.23 7.94
CA GLU A 94 11.10 -11.87 8.44
C GLU A 94 10.08 -11.05 7.63
N THR A 95 9.38 -10.15 8.31
CA THR A 95 8.48 -9.23 7.62
C THR A 95 9.32 -8.10 7.05
N GLU A 96 9.27 -7.95 5.73
CA GLU A 96 9.94 -6.87 5.02
C GLU A 96 8.89 -5.87 4.53
N ARG A 97 9.13 -4.59 4.83
CA ARG A 97 8.34 -3.45 4.34
C ARG A 97 9.31 -2.34 4.00
N LYS A 98 9.45 -2.04 2.72
CA LYS A 98 10.43 -1.08 2.22
C LYS A 98 9.79 -0.22 1.15
N MET A 99 10.09 1.07 1.17
CA MET A 99 9.78 1.99 0.08
C MET A 99 11.10 2.55 -0.43
N ILE A 100 11.37 2.44 -1.70
CA ILE A 100 12.56 3.01 -2.32
C ILE A 100 12.08 4.18 -3.17
N VAL A 101 12.63 5.37 -2.94
CA VAL A 101 12.29 6.58 -3.69
C VAL A 101 13.56 7.05 -4.39
N ASP A 102 13.55 7.02 -5.73
CA ASP A 102 14.70 7.37 -6.56
C ASP A 102 16.01 6.66 -6.11
N GLY A 103 15.90 5.36 -5.79
CA GLY A 103 17.03 4.53 -5.35
C GLY A 103 17.41 4.68 -3.87
N GLN A 104 16.73 5.54 -3.11
CA GLN A 104 16.96 5.70 -1.67
C GLN A 104 15.88 4.97 -0.86
N GLU A 105 16.31 4.05 0.01
CA GLU A 105 15.38 3.36 0.91
C GLU A 105 14.85 4.33 1.97
N ILE A 106 13.53 4.38 2.06
CA ILE A 106 12.75 5.10 3.04
C ILE A 106 11.97 4.06 3.81
N ASP A 107 12.20 4.05 5.12
CA ASP A 107 11.41 3.23 6.02
C ASP A 107 9.96 3.72 6.02
N ILE A 108 9.07 2.89 5.47
CA ILE A 108 7.61 2.95 5.63
C ILE A 108 7.27 1.97 6.74
N GLU A 109 7.33 2.47 7.95
CA GLU A 109 7.59 1.74 9.20
C GLU A 109 6.82 0.39 9.38
N GLY A 110 7.48 -0.57 10.05
CA GLY A 110 6.83 -1.69 10.75
C GLY A 110 7.37 -3.10 10.51
N ALA A 111 8.63 -3.28 10.08
CA ALA A 111 9.21 -4.61 9.82
C ALA A 111 9.25 -5.56 11.04
N THR A 112 9.12 -5.07 12.28
CA THR A 112 9.30 -5.94 13.47
C THR A 112 8.54 -5.54 14.73
N ILE A 113 7.38 -4.88 14.64
CA ILE A 113 6.56 -4.67 15.83
C ILE A 113 5.15 -5.19 15.54
N PRO A 114 4.64 -6.15 16.33
CA PRO A 114 3.21 -6.42 16.37
C PRO A 114 2.47 -5.11 16.66
N LEU A 115 1.16 -5.11 16.56
CA LEU A 115 0.35 -4.06 17.18
C LEU A 115 0.47 -4.13 18.72
N SER A 116 1.67 -3.88 19.26
CA SER A 116 2.04 -3.94 20.67
C SER A 116 2.89 -2.72 21.02
N ASP A 117 2.20 -1.72 21.57
CA ASP A 117 2.59 -0.76 22.61
C ASP A 117 3.90 0.06 22.57
N LYS A 118 4.85 -0.12 21.65
CA LYS A 118 6.17 0.56 21.72
C LYS A 118 6.70 1.15 20.40
N GLY A 119 5.95 2.04 19.73
CA GLY A 119 6.44 2.73 18.53
C GLY A 119 5.84 4.13 18.33
N GLN A 120 6.56 5.01 17.62
CA GLN A 120 6.18 6.41 17.34
C GLN A 120 4.90 6.55 16.50
N TYR A 121 4.34 5.44 16.01
CA TYR A 121 3.18 5.37 15.11
C TYR A 121 1.95 4.73 15.76
N LYS A 122 1.99 4.48 17.09
CA LYS A 122 0.86 3.99 17.91
C LYS A 122 -0.42 4.83 17.75
N ASN A 123 -0.30 6.05 17.22
CA ASN A 123 -1.37 7.03 17.20
C ASN A 123 -1.76 7.50 15.79
N LEU A 124 -1.33 6.89 14.68
CA LEU A 124 -1.77 7.37 13.35
C LEU A 124 -3.30 7.32 13.19
N HIS A 125 -3.96 6.32 13.79
CA HIS A 125 -5.43 6.32 13.87
C HIS A 125 -5.94 7.50 14.70
N THR A 126 -5.39 7.72 15.91
CA THR A 126 -5.74 8.85 16.77
C THR A 126 -5.57 10.19 16.04
N GLU A 127 -4.47 10.39 15.33
CA GLU A 127 -4.19 11.60 14.55
C GLU A 127 -5.14 11.73 13.36
N ALA A 128 -5.50 10.64 12.68
CA ALA A 128 -6.53 10.68 11.64
C ALA A 128 -7.91 11.10 12.20
N TYR A 129 -8.28 10.58 13.38
CA TYR A 129 -9.52 10.99 14.07
C TYR A 129 -9.48 12.45 14.54
N LYS A 130 -8.35 12.91 15.08
CA LYS A 130 -8.16 14.31 15.46
C LYS A 130 -8.27 15.22 14.23
N GLN A 131 -7.60 14.87 13.14
CA GLN A 131 -7.67 15.62 11.89
C GLN A 131 -9.11 15.69 11.36
N PHE A 132 -9.84 14.57 11.39
CA PHE A 132 -11.25 14.56 10.99
C PHE A 132 -12.11 15.48 11.88
N LYS A 133 -11.86 15.51 13.18
CA LYS A 133 -12.62 16.34 14.12
C LYS A 133 -12.28 17.82 13.98
N GLU A 134 -11.02 18.17 13.78
CA GLU A 134 -10.52 19.55 13.79
C GLU A 134 -10.59 20.19 12.40
N ASN A 135 -10.23 19.44 11.35
CA ASN A 135 -10.09 19.93 9.98
C ASN A 135 -10.65 18.92 8.96
N PRO A 136 -11.97 18.62 8.98
CA PRO A 136 -12.58 17.60 8.11
C PRO A 136 -12.39 17.89 6.61
N SER A 137 -12.25 19.16 6.23
CA SER A 137 -11.98 19.57 4.84
C SER A 137 -10.59 19.19 4.34
N GLU A 138 -9.65 18.88 5.24
CA GLU A 138 -8.29 18.43 4.90
C GLU A 138 -8.15 16.89 4.93
N CYS A 139 -9.22 16.17 5.28
CA CYS A 139 -9.23 14.71 5.24
C CYS A 139 -9.39 14.19 3.80
N PRO A 140 -8.90 12.96 3.51
CA PRO A 140 -9.14 12.32 2.22
C PRO A 140 -10.63 12.26 1.88
N THR A 141 -10.97 12.71 0.68
CA THR A 141 -12.32 12.67 0.14
C THR A 141 -12.56 11.36 -0.62
N LEU A 142 -13.81 11.08 -0.98
CA LEU A 142 -14.15 9.96 -1.87
C LEU A 142 -13.42 10.04 -3.22
N LYS A 143 -13.12 11.26 -3.69
CA LYS A 143 -12.39 11.47 -4.93
C LYS A 143 -10.91 11.09 -4.78
N ASP A 144 -10.33 11.33 -3.61
CA ASP A 144 -8.94 10.99 -3.32
C ASP A 144 -8.76 9.46 -3.28
N THR A 145 -9.71 8.74 -2.69
CA THR A 145 -9.66 7.27 -2.61
C THR A 145 -10.02 6.58 -3.92
N TYR A 146 -10.81 7.22 -4.78
CA TYR A 146 -11.28 6.64 -6.05
C TYR A 146 -10.14 6.15 -6.93
N PHE A 147 -9.03 6.90 -7.04
CA PHE A 147 -7.92 6.52 -7.90
C PHE A 147 -7.27 5.20 -7.48
N ALA A 148 -7.07 5.00 -6.17
CA ALA A 148 -6.51 3.76 -5.65
C ALA A 148 -7.47 2.58 -5.88
N MET A 149 -8.77 2.80 -5.64
CA MET A 149 -9.80 1.79 -5.83
C MET A 149 -9.94 1.34 -7.29
N ASP A 150 -10.07 2.29 -8.22
CA ASP A 150 -10.15 2.04 -9.66
C ASP A 150 -8.88 1.35 -10.17
N LEU A 151 -7.70 1.79 -9.71
CA LEU A 151 -6.44 1.16 -10.08
C LEU A 151 -6.37 -0.29 -9.58
N VAL A 152 -6.76 -0.58 -8.33
CA VAL A 152 -6.78 -1.96 -7.82
C VAL A 152 -7.66 -2.87 -8.67
N GLU A 153 -8.85 -2.42 -9.07
CA GLU A 153 -9.71 -3.22 -9.96
C GLU A 153 -9.07 -3.46 -11.33
N LYS A 154 -8.42 -2.46 -11.92
CA LYS A 154 -7.70 -2.63 -13.19
C LYS A 154 -6.50 -3.57 -13.07
N LEU A 155 -5.73 -3.47 -11.99
CA LEU A 155 -4.56 -4.33 -11.74
C LEU A 155 -4.95 -5.80 -11.56
N LYS A 156 -6.07 -6.08 -10.88
CA LYS A 156 -6.60 -7.44 -10.68
C LYS A 156 -7.03 -8.11 -11.98
N ASN A 157 -7.50 -7.34 -12.95
CA ASN A 157 -8.05 -7.81 -14.22
C ASN A 157 -7.10 -7.52 -15.41
N TYR A 158 -5.84 -7.21 -15.12
CA TYR A 158 -4.85 -6.89 -16.14
C TYR A 158 -4.37 -8.16 -16.86
N GLY A 159 -4.60 -8.20 -18.17
CA GLY A 159 -4.30 -9.32 -19.07
C GLY A 159 -4.80 -9.02 -20.47
#